data_AF-A0A1L7GVJ1-F1
#
_entry.id   AF-A0A1L7GVJ1-F1
#
_cell.length_a   1.000
_cell.length_b   1.000
_cell.length_c   1.000
_cell.angle_alpha   90.00
_cell.angle_beta   90.00
_cell.angle_gamma   90.00
#
_symmetry.space_group_name_H-M   'P 1'
#
loop_
_entity.id
_entity.type
_entity.pdbx_description
1 polymer ?
#
loop_
_entity_poly.entity_id
_entity_poly.type
_entity_poly.pdbx_seq_one_letter_code
_entity_poly.pdbx_strand_id
1 'polypeptide(L)'
;MIQDALSLSKLCTRTDETKGADVEKGAYIISPAKTQEPDGILLASGSEVSLALEVKAKLQKQGDYDIQVVSVPSIERFKEQSADYQEQVLPTGVRHRLAVEMGNTQAWYQFVGLDGRVVGVDTFGKSGKGPEVVADYGFTVDHVVDVFNKMWEDQN
;
A
#
# COMPACT_ATOMS: atom_id res chain seq x y z
N MET A 1 -2.74 -26.13 34.01
CA MET A 1 -1.69 -25.14 33.74
C MET A 1 -0.68 -25.70 32.75
N ILE A 2 -1.10 -26.09 31.54
CA ILE A 2 -0.23 -26.27 30.36
C ILE A 2 -1.16 -26.16 29.14
N GLN A 3 -1.21 -24.99 28.51
CA GLN A 3 -1.80 -24.78 27.18
C GLN A 3 -1.24 -23.47 26.60
N ASP A 4 0.08 -23.42 26.40
CA ASP A 4 0.75 -22.32 25.69
C ASP A 4 1.85 -22.89 24.78
N ALA A 5 1.44 -23.69 23.79
CA ALA A 5 2.39 -24.27 22.83
C ALA A 5 1.85 -24.36 21.38
N LEU A 6 0.79 -23.62 21.04
CA LEU A 6 0.25 -23.59 19.67
C LEU A 6 -0.17 -22.16 19.28
N SER A 7 0.80 -21.25 19.15
CA SER A 7 0.61 -20.00 18.40
C SER A 7 1.70 -19.88 17.33
N LEU A 8 1.71 -20.84 16.41
CA LEU A 8 2.50 -20.81 15.17
C LEU A 8 1.58 -20.65 13.94
N SER A 9 0.36 -20.13 14.12
CA SER A 9 -0.63 -19.86 13.05
C SER A 9 -0.71 -18.38 12.64
N LYS A 10 0.37 -17.61 12.83
CA LYS A 10 0.56 -16.28 12.24
C LYS A 10 1.48 -16.32 11.01
N LEU A 11 1.43 -17.40 10.23
CA LEU A 11 2.01 -17.44 8.88
C LEU A 11 0.88 -17.25 7.87
N CYS A 12 0.94 -16.18 7.06
CA CYS A 12 0.17 -15.93 5.83
C CYS A 12 -1.25 -16.52 5.81
N THR A 13 -2.05 -16.27 6.85
CA THR A 13 -3.47 -16.62 6.81
C THR A 13 -4.22 -15.52 6.07
N ARG A 14 -5.03 -15.93 5.09
CA ARG A 14 -5.92 -15.04 4.34
C ARG A 14 -6.81 -14.29 5.33
N THR A 15 -6.55 -13.00 5.55
CA THR A 15 -7.36 -12.15 6.43
C THR A 15 -8.75 -11.96 5.83
N ASP A 16 -9.74 -11.53 6.61
CA ASP A 16 -11.08 -11.22 6.09
C ASP A 16 -11.02 -10.21 4.93
N GLU A 17 -10.04 -9.31 4.95
CA GLU A 17 -9.78 -8.28 3.93
C GLU A 17 -9.36 -8.89 2.57
N THR A 18 -8.82 -10.10 2.55
CA THR A 18 -8.28 -10.77 1.34
C THR A 18 -9.14 -11.95 0.87
N LYS A 19 -10.31 -12.18 1.49
CA LYS A 19 -11.25 -13.21 1.05
C LYS A 19 -11.88 -12.83 -0.30
N GLY A 20 -11.65 -13.66 -1.32
CA GLY A 20 -12.17 -13.42 -2.67
C GLY A 20 -11.30 -12.49 -3.52
N ALA A 21 -10.13 -12.11 -3.02
CA ALA A 21 -9.15 -11.34 -3.77
C ALA A 21 -8.42 -12.19 -4.83
N ASP A 22 -8.08 -11.56 -5.96
CA ASP A 22 -7.29 -12.11 -7.07
C ASP A 22 -5.79 -12.16 -6.72
N VAL A 23 -5.43 -12.79 -5.60
CA VAL A 23 -4.05 -12.85 -5.08
C VAL A 23 -3.09 -13.49 -6.10
N GLU A 24 -3.58 -14.43 -6.90
CA GLU A 24 -2.83 -15.10 -7.96
C GLU A 24 -2.39 -14.16 -9.08
N LYS A 25 -3.08 -13.01 -9.26
CA LYS A 25 -2.71 -12.00 -10.26
C LYS A 25 -1.60 -11.06 -9.80
N GLY A 26 -1.07 -11.24 -8.59
CA GLY A 26 0.09 -10.52 -8.07
C GLY A 26 -0.20 -9.12 -7.53
N ALA A 27 -1.13 -8.38 -8.14
CA ALA A 27 -1.71 -7.17 -7.59
C ALA A 27 -3.21 -7.10 -7.87
N TYR A 28 -3.98 -6.54 -6.93
CA TYR A 28 -5.43 -6.40 -7.05
C TYR A 28 -5.94 -5.25 -6.19
N ILE A 29 -7.10 -4.70 -6.59
CA ILE A 29 -7.78 -3.64 -5.84
C ILE A 29 -8.43 -4.27 -4.60
N ILE A 30 -7.93 -3.92 -3.41
CA ILE A 30 -8.49 -4.41 -2.14
C ILE A 30 -9.55 -3.43 -1.58
N SER A 31 -9.45 -2.15 -1.93
CA SER A 31 -10.46 -1.15 -1.58
C SER A 31 -10.66 -0.19 -2.75
N PRO A 32 -11.72 -0.37 -3.55
CA PRO A 32 -11.97 0.45 -4.73
C PRO A 32 -12.30 1.90 -4.34
N ALA A 33 -11.96 2.81 -5.24
CA ALA A 33 -12.46 4.18 -5.21
C ALA A 33 -13.96 4.23 -5.56
N LYS A 34 -14.61 5.38 -5.34
CA LYS A 34 -16.03 5.59 -5.67
C LYS A 34 -16.21 5.85 -7.17
N THR A 35 -15.23 6.49 -7.79
CA THR A 35 -15.23 6.88 -9.21
C THR A 35 -14.32 5.95 -10.03
N GLN A 36 -14.42 6.06 -11.36
CA GLN A 36 -13.54 5.32 -12.27
C GLN A 36 -12.15 5.97 -12.41
N GLU A 37 -12.04 7.25 -12.05
CA GLU A 37 -10.80 8.03 -12.07
C GLU A 37 -10.53 8.56 -10.65
N PRO A 38 -9.96 7.74 -9.76
CA PRO A 38 -9.62 8.20 -8.41
C PRO A 38 -8.62 9.34 -8.42
N ASP A 39 -8.67 10.17 -7.38
CA ASP A 39 -7.68 11.21 -7.13
C ASP A 39 -6.29 10.60 -6.95
N GLY A 40 -6.19 9.43 -6.30
CA GLY A 40 -4.93 8.74 -6.13
C GLY A 40 -5.03 7.26 -5.79
N ILE A 41 -3.88 6.58 -5.88
CA ILE A 41 -3.75 5.15 -5.63
C ILE A 41 -2.70 4.93 -4.54
N LEU A 42 -3.08 4.23 -3.48
CA LEU A 42 -2.16 3.68 -2.49
C LEU A 42 -1.81 2.25 -2.87
N LEU A 43 -0.52 1.97 -3.02
CA LEU A 43 -0.02 0.61 -3.23
C LEU A 43 0.67 0.14 -1.95
N ALA A 44 0.37 -1.08 -1.50
CA ALA A 44 1.01 -1.65 -0.32
C ALA A 44 1.17 -3.17 -0.43
N SER A 45 2.08 -3.73 0.34
CA SER A 45 2.29 -5.19 0.42
C SER A 45 2.30 -5.65 1.89
N GLY A 46 1.99 -6.93 2.11
CA GLY A 46 2.11 -7.56 3.43
C GLY A 46 1.35 -6.84 4.55
N SER A 47 2.05 -6.54 5.64
CA SER A 47 1.50 -5.88 6.83
C SER A 47 1.10 -4.42 6.61
N GLU A 48 1.59 -3.77 5.55
CA GLU A 48 1.36 -2.34 5.31
C GLU A 48 0.01 -2.09 4.61
N VAL A 49 -0.66 -3.14 4.14
CA VAL A 49 -1.99 -3.03 3.53
C VAL A 49 -3.02 -2.46 4.52
N SER A 50 -3.00 -2.92 5.78
CA SER A 50 -3.91 -2.37 6.81
C SER A 50 -3.62 -0.88 7.08
N LEU A 51 -2.35 -0.47 7.08
CA LEU A 51 -1.95 0.93 7.19
C LEU A 51 -2.50 1.75 6.00
N ALA A 52 -2.40 1.24 4.77
CA ALA A 52 -2.93 1.92 3.58
C ALA A 52 -4.47 2.09 3.62
N LEU A 53 -5.20 1.12 4.19
CA LEU A 53 -6.64 1.21 4.39
C LEU A 53 -7.01 2.30 5.41
N GLU A 54 -6.27 2.42 6.50
CA GLU A 54 -6.45 3.48 7.49
C GLU A 54 -6.12 4.87 6.91
N VAL A 55 -5.05 4.97 6.12
CA VAL A 55 -4.67 6.19 5.40
C VAL A 55 -5.77 6.62 4.44
N LYS A 56 -6.31 5.70 3.62
CA LYS A 56 -7.46 5.98 2.76
C LYS A 56 -8.63 6.56 3.55
N ALA A 57 -9.01 5.93 4.66
CA ALA A 57 -10.12 6.40 5.49
C ALA A 57 -9.88 7.81 6.05
N LYS A 58 -8.63 8.12 6.41
CA LYS A 58 -8.26 9.46 6.90
C LYS A 58 -8.26 10.50 5.78
N LEU A 59 -7.69 10.20 4.61
CA LEU A 59 -7.69 11.08 3.43
C LEU A 59 -9.12 11.43 2.98
N GLN A 60 -10.00 10.43 2.90
CA GLN A 60 -11.41 10.63 2.59
C GLN A 60 -12.12 11.53 3.60
N LYS A 61 -11.77 11.43 4.89
CA LYS A 61 -12.38 12.24 5.95
C LYS A 61 -11.87 13.69 5.97
N GLN A 62 -10.59 13.91 5.69
CA GLN A 62 -9.93 15.21 5.88
C GLN A 62 -9.92 16.08 4.62
N GLY A 63 -9.76 15.47 3.43
CA GLY A 63 -9.63 16.19 2.16
C GLY A 63 -10.68 15.83 1.11
N ASP A 64 -11.60 14.92 1.43
CA ASP A 64 -12.60 14.36 0.49
C ASP A 64 -12.00 13.69 -0.75
N TYR A 65 -10.75 13.22 -0.65
CA TYR A 65 -10.07 12.52 -1.74
C TYR A 65 -10.70 11.16 -2.02
N ASP A 66 -10.91 10.83 -3.30
CA ASP A 66 -11.32 9.51 -3.75
C ASP A 66 -10.10 8.62 -4.02
N ILE A 67 -9.79 7.74 -3.06
CA ILE A 67 -8.57 6.94 -3.06
C ILE A 67 -8.85 5.46 -3.33
N GLN A 68 -8.06 4.85 -4.20
CA GLN A 68 -8.01 3.40 -4.41
C GLN A 68 -6.86 2.78 -3.59
N VAL A 69 -7.08 1.60 -2.99
CA VAL A 69 -6.00 0.80 -2.38
C VAL A 69 -5.78 -0.46 -3.19
N VAL A 70 -4.53 -0.68 -3.59
CA VAL A 70 -4.05 -1.85 -4.33
C VAL A 70 -3.11 -2.64 -3.43
N SER A 71 -3.43 -3.92 -3.23
CA SER A 71 -2.54 -4.88 -2.57
C SER A 71 -1.62 -5.48 -3.62
N VAL A 72 -0.31 -5.51 -3.37
CA VAL A 72 0.73 -5.98 -4.31
C VAL A 72 1.58 -7.09 -3.66
N PRO A 73 1.03 -8.30 -3.43
CA PRO A 73 1.80 -9.41 -2.87
C PRO A 73 2.88 -9.99 -3.80
N SER A 74 2.82 -9.77 -5.12
CA SER A 74 3.87 -10.19 -6.06
C SER A 74 3.93 -9.30 -7.30
N ILE A 75 5.01 -8.53 -7.39
CA ILE A 75 5.31 -7.66 -8.53
C ILE A 75 5.49 -8.48 -9.81
N GLU A 76 6.18 -9.62 -9.72
CA GLU A 76 6.49 -10.49 -10.86
C GLU A 76 5.22 -11.02 -11.51
N ARG A 77 4.30 -11.56 -10.69
CA ARG A 77 3.00 -12.05 -11.19
C ARG A 77 2.16 -10.95 -11.79
N PHE A 78 2.18 -9.76 -11.18
CA PHE A 78 1.43 -8.62 -11.72
C PHE A 78 1.97 -8.20 -13.10
N LYS A 79 3.29 -8.20 -13.27
CA LYS A 79 3.94 -7.88 -14.56
C LYS A 79 3.65 -8.89 -15.66
N GLU A 80 3.31 -10.12 -15.31
CA GLU A 80 2.89 -11.17 -16.25
C GLU A 80 1.42 -11.03 -16.69
N GLN A 81 0.63 -10.18 -16.03
CA GLN A 81 -0.77 -9.97 -16.41
C GLN A 81 -0.91 -9.20 -17.72
N SER A 82 -2.09 -9.29 -18.36
CA SER A 82 -2.39 -8.53 -19.58
C SER A 82 -2.32 -7.03 -19.33
N ALA A 83 -2.02 -6.26 -20.38
CA ALA A 83 -2.04 -4.80 -20.33
C ALA A 83 -3.39 -4.26 -19.84
N ASP A 84 -4.51 -4.86 -20.30
CA ASP A 84 -5.85 -4.47 -19.86
C ASP A 84 -6.06 -4.65 -18.35
N TYR A 85 -5.53 -5.73 -17.76
CA TYR A 85 -5.63 -5.93 -16.31
C TYR A 85 -4.72 -4.98 -15.54
N GLN A 86 -3.50 -4.73 -16.04
CA GLN A 86 -2.62 -3.74 -15.43
C GLN A 86 -3.23 -2.34 -15.47
N GLU A 87 -3.88 -1.95 -16.58
CA GLU A 87 -4.61 -0.69 -16.73
C GLU A 87 -5.82 -0.64 -15.79
N GLN A 88 -6.55 -1.75 -15.63
CA GLN A 88 -7.66 -1.82 -14.68
C GLN A 88 -7.19 -1.57 -13.23
N VAL A 89 -6.06 -2.13 -12.83
CA VAL A 89 -5.54 -2.01 -11.45
C VAL A 89 -4.82 -0.67 -11.23
N LEU A 90 -4.05 -0.21 -12.21
CA LEU A 90 -3.26 1.02 -12.16
C LEU A 90 -3.52 1.91 -13.39
N PRO A 91 -4.70 2.54 -13.50
CA PRO A 91 -5.05 3.39 -14.64
C PRO A 91 -3.99 4.44 -14.92
N THR A 92 -3.52 4.53 -16.17
CA THR A 92 -2.42 5.41 -16.57
C THR A 92 -2.71 6.90 -16.36
N GLY A 93 -3.99 7.29 -16.42
CA GLY A 93 -4.44 8.64 -16.14
C GLY A 93 -4.28 9.07 -14.67
N VAL A 94 -4.21 8.12 -13.73
CA VAL A 94 -4.07 8.42 -12.30
C VAL A 94 -2.60 8.41 -11.91
N ARG A 95 -2.01 9.61 -11.84
CA ARG A 95 -0.57 9.82 -11.63
C ARG A 95 -0.17 9.95 -10.15
N HIS A 96 -1.08 10.37 -9.28
CA HIS A 96 -0.87 10.43 -7.83
C HIS A 96 -0.86 9.03 -7.22
N ARG A 97 0.33 8.42 -7.20
CA ARG A 97 0.54 7.05 -6.72
C ARG A 97 1.51 7.07 -5.55
N LEU A 98 1.10 6.50 -4.42
CA LEU A 98 1.93 6.39 -3.23
C LEU A 98 2.08 4.91 -2.85
N ALA A 99 3.31 4.41 -2.94
CA ALA A 99 3.65 3.07 -2.47
C ALA A 99 4.09 3.09 -1.00
N VAL A 100 3.68 2.09 -0.22
CA VAL A 100 3.99 1.96 1.21
C VAL A 100 4.41 0.52 1.50
N GLU A 101 5.68 0.33 1.84
CA GLU A 101 6.22 -0.99 2.17
C GLU A 101 7.43 -0.84 3.09
N MET A 102 7.52 -1.64 4.16
CA MET A 102 8.72 -1.71 5.01
C MET A 102 9.85 -2.49 4.32
N GLY A 103 10.24 -2.04 3.13
CA GLY A 103 11.21 -2.65 2.22
C GLY A 103 11.88 -1.61 1.33
N ASN A 104 12.77 -2.08 0.44
CA ASN A 104 13.52 -1.20 -0.44
C ASN A 104 12.61 -0.51 -1.48
N THR A 105 12.85 0.77 -1.75
CA THR A 105 11.97 1.58 -2.60
C THR A 105 12.11 1.28 -4.09
N GLN A 106 13.21 0.67 -4.54
CA GLN A 106 13.58 0.60 -5.96
C GLN A 106 12.51 -0.08 -6.81
N ALA A 107 11.90 -1.15 -6.30
CA ALA A 107 10.90 -1.92 -7.03
C ALA A 107 9.61 -1.12 -7.28
N TRP A 108 9.34 -0.09 -6.49
CA TRP A 108 8.09 0.67 -6.54
C TRP A 108 8.08 1.78 -7.60
N TYR A 109 9.24 2.34 -7.95
CA TYR A 109 9.33 3.44 -8.91
C TYR A 109 8.77 3.11 -10.30
N GLN A 110 8.74 1.83 -10.68
CA GLN A 110 8.11 1.40 -11.94
C GLN A 110 6.58 1.58 -11.92
N PHE A 111 5.96 1.56 -10.74
CA PHE A 111 4.51 1.69 -10.57
C PHE A 111 4.08 3.12 -10.21
N VAL A 112 4.85 3.79 -9.35
CA VAL A 112 4.51 5.15 -8.90
C VAL A 112 4.91 6.23 -9.91
N GLY A 113 5.86 5.93 -10.81
CA GLY A 113 6.32 6.85 -11.84
C GLY A 113 7.07 8.05 -11.26
N LEU A 114 7.17 9.12 -12.07
CA LEU A 114 7.89 10.35 -11.70
C LEU A 114 7.09 11.26 -10.76
N ASP A 115 5.77 11.14 -10.81
CA ASP A 115 4.84 12.01 -10.09
C ASP A 115 4.48 11.41 -8.72
N GLY A 116 4.65 10.10 -8.56
CA GLY A 116 4.36 9.41 -7.32
C GLY A 116 5.45 9.53 -6.25
N ARG A 117 5.21 8.87 -5.11
CA ARG A 117 6.13 8.79 -3.97
C ARG A 117 6.17 7.36 -3.41
N VAL A 118 7.22 7.06 -2.64
CA VAL A 118 7.37 5.78 -1.95
C VAL A 118 7.72 6.04 -0.49
N VAL A 119 6.94 5.49 0.44
CA VAL A 119 7.29 5.35 1.85
C VAL A 119 7.91 3.97 2.02
N GLY A 120 9.23 3.93 2.11
CA GLY A 120 10.01 2.71 2.22
C GLY A 120 11.25 2.87 3.08
N VAL A 121 12.07 1.81 3.15
CA VAL A 121 13.27 1.75 3.96
C VAL A 121 14.47 1.38 3.09
N ASP A 122 15.30 2.37 2.76
CA ASP A 122 16.53 2.20 1.96
C ASP A 122 17.81 2.10 2.81
N THR A 123 17.64 1.98 4.12
CA THR A 123 18.75 1.81 5.09
C THR A 123 18.59 0.51 5.86
N PHE A 124 19.65 0.08 6.54
CA PHE A 124 19.54 -1.05 7.48
C PHE A 124 18.59 -0.73 8.65
N GLY A 125 18.17 -1.80 9.33
CA GLY A 125 17.32 -1.75 10.51
C GLY A 125 17.95 -0.98 11.69
N LYS A 126 17.10 -0.61 12.64
CA LYS A 126 17.48 0.01 13.92
C LYS A 126 17.20 -0.96 15.07
N SER A 127 17.98 -0.86 16.14
CA SER A 127 17.68 -1.54 17.41
C SER A 127 16.70 -0.70 18.22
N GLY A 128 15.65 -1.32 18.74
CA GLY A 128 14.60 -0.65 19.52
C GLY A 128 13.38 -1.54 19.65
N LYS A 129 12.32 -1.02 20.25
CA LYS A 129 11.03 -1.72 20.29
C LYS A 129 10.36 -1.59 18.93
N GLY A 130 9.79 -2.68 18.42
CA GLY A 130 9.16 -2.73 17.08
C GLY A 130 8.27 -1.52 16.76
N PRO A 131 7.27 -1.18 17.59
CA PRO A 131 6.39 -0.05 17.32
C PRO A 131 7.10 1.31 17.24
N GLU A 132 8.10 1.54 18.09
CA GLU A 132 8.88 2.78 18.11
C GLU A 132 9.73 2.87 16.82
N VAL A 133 10.37 1.77 16.43
CA VAL A 133 11.18 1.70 15.21
C VAL A 133 10.33 1.89 13.95
N VAL A 134 9.15 1.26 13.87
CA VAL A 134 8.20 1.40 12.75
C VAL A 134 7.74 2.85 12.61
N ALA A 135 7.42 3.51 13.73
CA ALA A 135 7.05 4.92 13.73
C ALA A 135 8.22 5.83 13.29
N ASP A 136 9.44 5.55 13.77
CA ASP A 136 10.66 6.27 13.38
C ASP A 136 11.00 6.14 11.89
N TYR A 137 10.59 5.06 11.25
CA TYR A 137 10.71 4.88 9.79
C TYR A 137 9.56 5.54 9.01
N GLY A 138 8.60 6.18 9.67
CA GLY A 138 7.51 6.89 9.03
C GLY A 138 6.27 6.03 8.72
N PHE A 139 6.19 4.79 9.21
CA PHE A 139 5.04 3.91 8.98
C PHE A 139 3.93 4.19 10.00
N THR A 140 3.42 5.42 9.94
CA THR A 140 2.27 5.89 10.70
C THR A 140 1.24 6.48 9.75
N VAL A 141 -0.05 6.38 10.11
CA VAL A 141 -1.14 6.93 9.28
C VAL A 141 -0.89 8.41 8.98
N ASP A 142 -0.49 9.17 9.99
CA ASP A 142 -0.29 10.62 9.89
C ASP A 142 0.83 10.97 8.91
N HIS A 143 1.99 10.32 9.03
CA HIS A 143 3.10 10.57 8.12
C HIS A 143 2.76 10.21 6.67
N VAL A 144 2.10 9.08 6.43
CA VAL A 144 1.73 8.67 5.07
C VAL A 144 0.69 9.63 4.46
N VAL A 145 -0.27 10.12 5.27
CA VAL A 145 -1.21 11.17 4.85
C VAL A 145 -0.47 12.45 4.48
N ASP A 146 0.50 12.89 5.28
CA ASP A 146 1.29 14.09 4.99
C ASP A 146 2.10 13.95 3.70
N VAL A 147 2.70 12.78 3.46
CA VAL A 147 3.40 12.47 2.21
C VAL A 147 2.45 12.52 1.01
N PHE A 148 1.24 11.97 1.15
CA PHE A 148 0.22 12.02 0.10
C PHE A 148 -0.20 13.46 -0.21
N ASN A 149 -0.53 14.25 0.82
CA ASN A 149 -0.95 15.64 0.66
C ASN A 149 0.14 16.48 -0.01
N LYS A 150 1.40 16.31 0.39
CA LYS A 150 2.52 17.01 -0.25
C LYS A 150 2.67 16.61 -1.72
N MET A 151 2.54 15.33 -2.04
CA MET A 151 2.57 14.85 -3.43
C MET A 151 1.44 15.47 -4.27
N TRP A 152 0.25 15.62 -3.68
CA TRP A 152 -0.92 16.23 -4.31
C TRP A 152 -0.72 17.74 -4.55
N GLU A 153 -0.18 18.46 -3.57
CA GLU A 153 0.12 19.90 -3.66
C GLU A 153 1.24 20.21 -4.68
N ASP A 154 2.23 19.33 -4.84
CA ASP A 154 3.31 19.52 -5.81
C ASP A 154 2.81 19.54 -7.29
N GLN A 155 1.57 19.10 -7.55
CA GLN A 155 1.02 18.89 -8.90
C GLN A 155 -0.23 19.72 -9.22
N ASN A 156 -0.78 20.45 -8.24
CA ASN A 156 -1.95 21.31 -8.40
C ASN A 156 -1.61 22.78 -8.13
#